data_AF-A0A9E2EQN3-F1
#
_entry.id   AF-A0A9E2EQN3-F1
#
_cell.length_a   1.000
_cell.length_b   1.000
_cell.length_c   1.000
_cell.angle_alpha   90.00
_cell.angle_beta   90.00
_cell.angle_gamma   90.00
#
_symmetry.space_group_name_H-M   'P 1'
#
loop_
_entity.id
_entity.type
_entity.pdbx_description
1 polymer ?
#
loop_
_entity_poly.entity_id
_entity_poly.type
_entity_poly.pdbx_seq_one_letter_code
_entity_poly.pdbx_strand_id
1 'polypeptide(L)'
;IVLSYYNDGTEYPLRGRECSSQQIPTIKKKFEDYASFSTATLADVYTEESLESSLHYQVKSFSSIYLENQGDAFVKHDLPIEAQISSINKIVVDDYDNDTNLDVVVVGNLYSSEVETPRNDASNGLLLKGNGKGRFTATRTLESGLYAPGDVKDMAKIKVRGKDHLILSKNSDYVQLIQVNKSK
;
A
#
# COMPACT_ATOMS: atom_id res chain seq x y z
N ILE A 1 7.21 -6.00 -18.06
CA ILE A 1 7.78 -5.71 -16.73
C ILE A 1 8.12 -7.04 -16.10
N VAL A 2 9.35 -7.20 -15.63
CA VAL A 2 9.79 -8.38 -14.88
C VAL A 2 9.98 -7.92 -13.43
N LEU A 3 9.46 -8.69 -12.48
CA LEU A 3 9.64 -8.45 -11.05
C LEU A 3 10.57 -9.51 -10.49
N SER A 4 11.49 -9.08 -9.64
CA SER A 4 12.48 -9.93 -9.00
C SER A 4 12.64 -9.59 -7.53
N TYR A 5 13.24 -10.50 -6.79
CA TYR A 5 13.64 -10.28 -5.41
C TYR A 5 14.98 -10.97 -5.14
N TYR A 6 15.70 -10.47 -4.14
CA TYR A 6 16.93 -11.10 -3.68
C TYR A 6 16.63 -12.10 -2.58
N ASN A 7 17.21 -13.29 -2.70
CA ASN A 7 17.28 -14.29 -1.64
C ASN A 7 18.74 -14.70 -1.47
N ASP A 8 19.31 -14.47 -0.28
CA ASP A 8 20.72 -14.72 0.03
C ASP A 8 21.71 -14.17 -1.03
N GLY A 9 21.46 -12.96 -1.53
CA GLY A 9 22.30 -12.28 -2.53
C GLY A 9 22.10 -12.75 -3.97
N THR A 10 21.26 -13.75 -4.21
CA THR A 10 20.91 -14.21 -5.56
C THR A 10 19.55 -13.66 -5.96
N GLU A 11 19.44 -13.17 -7.20
CA GLU A 11 18.21 -12.59 -7.72
C GLU A 11 17.34 -13.66 -8.40
N TYR A 12 16.09 -13.75 -7.96
CA TYR A 12 15.11 -14.72 -8.46
C TYR A 12 13.89 -14.01 -9.06
N PRO A 13 13.22 -14.61 -10.05
CA PRO A 13 11.96 -14.10 -10.56
C PRO A 13 10.88 -14.17 -9.47
N LEU A 14 10.15 -13.07 -9.25
CA LEU A 14 9.01 -13.06 -8.35
C LEU A 14 7.82 -13.84 -8.94
N ARG A 15 7.65 -13.78 -10.26
CA ARG A 15 6.54 -14.43 -10.96
C ARG A 15 6.88 -15.86 -11.35
N GLY A 16 5.95 -16.77 -11.09
CA GLY A 16 6.10 -18.18 -11.45
C GLY A 16 6.17 -18.42 -12.97
N ARG A 17 6.52 -19.67 -13.31
CA ARG A 17 6.71 -20.14 -14.69
C ARG A 17 5.52 -19.84 -15.60
N GLU A 18 4.30 -20.08 -15.11
CA GLU A 18 3.09 -19.95 -15.92
C GLU A 18 2.88 -18.53 -16.43
N CYS A 19 2.79 -17.54 -15.54
CA CYS A 19 2.63 -16.14 -15.91
C CYS A 19 3.78 -15.64 -16.79
N SER A 20 5.03 -15.99 -16.42
CA SER A 20 6.22 -15.57 -17.18
C SER A 20 6.17 -16.12 -18.61
N SER A 21 5.76 -17.38 -18.78
CA SER A 21 5.68 -18.02 -20.10
C SER A 21 4.50 -17.56 -20.95
N GLN A 22 3.40 -17.09 -20.35
CA GLN A 22 2.28 -16.49 -21.08
C GLN A 22 2.69 -15.18 -21.75
N GLN A 23 3.58 -14.41 -21.11
CA GLN A 23 4.13 -13.17 -21.67
C GLN A 23 5.32 -13.44 -22.62
N ILE A 24 6.17 -14.41 -22.28
CA ILE A 24 7.38 -14.76 -23.04
C ILE A 24 7.39 -16.28 -23.31
N PRO A 25 6.79 -16.73 -24.44
CA PRO A 25 6.60 -18.16 -24.73
C PRO A 25 7.89 -19.00 -24.80
N THR A 26 9.04 -18.37 -25.06
CA THR A 26 10.35 -19.05 -25.08
C THR A 26 10.71 -19.63 -23.72
N ILE A 27 10.24 -19.04 -22.62
CA ILE A 27 10.44 -19.57 -21.25
C ILE A 27 9.83 -20.98 -21.13
N LYS A 28 8.66 -21.23 -21.75
CA LYS A 28 8.02 -22.55 -21.74
C LYS A 28 8.86 -23.62 -22.42
N LYS A 29 9.63 -23.24 -23.46
CA LYS A 29 10.55 -24.13 -24.18
C LYS A 29 11.85 -24.34 -23.40
N LYS A 30 12.32 -23.32 -22.68
CA LYS A 30 13.55 -23.38 -21.88
C LYS A 30 13.38 -24.19 -20.60
N PHE A 31 12.21 -24.09 -19.96
CA PHE A 31 11.86 -24.81 -18.74
C PHE A 31 10.61 -25.66 -19.01
N GLU A 32 10.79 -26.96 -19.23
CA GLU A 32 9.68 -27.86 -19.59
C GLU A 32 8.76 -28.15 -18.39
N ASP A 33 9.32 -28.20 -17.19
CA ASP A 33 8.60 -28.44 -15.93
C ASP A 33 8.73 -27.28 -14.93
N TYR A 34 7.94 -27.33 -13.85
CA TYR A 34 7.96 -26.32 -12.80
C TYR A 34 9.17 -26.47 -11.85
N ALA A 35 9.74 -27.67 -11.75
CA ALA A 35 10.86 -27.95 -10.86
C ALA A 35 12.12 -27.21 -11.34
N SER A 36 12.46 -27.34 -12.62
CA SER A 36 13.58 -26.66 -13.27
C SER A 36 13.46 -25.13 -13.21
N PHE A 37 12.24 -24.58 -13.28
CA PHE A 37 12.02 -23.15 -13.11
C PHE A 37 12.15 -22.69 -11.65
N SER A 38 11.74 -23.51 -10.68
CA SER A 38 11.70 -23.13 -9.25
C SER A 38 13.07 -22.78 -8.65
N THR A 39 14.15 -23.31 -9.23
CA THR A 39 15.53 -23.06 -8.80
C THR A 39 16.28 -22.11 -9.75
N ALA A 40 15.63 -21.61 -10.81
CA ALA A 40 16.27 -20.77 -11.81
C ALA A 40 16.43 -19.32 -11.31
N THR A 41 17.62 -18.76 -11.48
CA THR A 41 17.86 -17.33 -11.19
C THR A 41 17.19 -16.44 -12.24
N LEU A 42 17.12 -15.15 -11.97
CA LEU A 42 16.59 -14.19 -12.94
C LEU A 42 17.38 -14.22 -14.26
N ALA A 43 18.71 -14.32 -14.18
CA ALA A 43 19.60 -14.44 -15.33
C ALA A 43 19.41 -15.77 -16.07
N ASP A 44 19.17 -16.88 -15.37
CA ASP A 44 18.84 -18.15 -16.01
C ASP A 44 17.52 -18.05 -16.81
N VAL A 45 16.56 -17.26 -16.34
CA VAL A 45 15.28 -17.11 -17.06
C VAL A 45 15.42 -16.16 -18.25
N TYR A 46 16.05 -15.01 -18.07
CA TYR A 46 16.01 -13.91 -19.03
C TYR A 46 17.31 -13.64 -19.79
N THR A 47 18.43 -14.29 -19.44
CA THR A 47 19.80 -14.03 -19.90
C THR A 47 20.40 -12.74 -19.36
N GLU A 48 21.71 -12.75 -19.08
CA GLU A 48 22.45 -11.55 -18.65
C GLU A 48 22.36 -10.42 -19.68
N GLU A 49 22.58 -10.71 -20.96
CA GLU A 49 22.54 -9.73 -22.05
C GLU A 49 21.20 -8.96 -22.10
N SER A 50 20.08 -9.67 -21.97
CA SER A 50 18.75 -9.04 -21.99
C SER A 50 18.49 -8.23 -20.72
N LEU A 51 19.00 -8.68 -19.56
CA LEU A 51 18.88 -7.94 -18.32
C LEU A 51 19.73 -6.66 -18.36
N GLU A 52 21.00 -6.73 -18.77
CA GLU A 52 21.90 -5.57 -18.85
C GLU A 52 21.39 -4.48 -19.81
N SER A 53 20.77 -4.87 -20.93
CA SER A 53 20.18 -3.94 -21.89
C SER A 53 18.81 -3.40 -21.47
N SER A 54 18.26 -3.88 -20.36
CA SER A 54 16.94 -3.47 -19.85
C SER A 54 17.01 -2.28 -18.89
N LEU A 55 15.86 -1.62 -18.72
CA LEU A 55 15.72 -0.53 -17.75
C LEU A 55 15.46 -1.10 -16.35
N HIS A 56 16.35 -0.76 -15.42
CA HIS A 56 16.29 -1.22 -14.03
C HIS A 56 15.69 -0.17 -13.11
N TYR A 57 14.67 -0.57 -12.36
CA TYR A 57 14.14 0.19 -11.24
C TYR A 57 14.23 -0.66 -9.98
N GLN A 58 14.68 -0.06 -8.88
CA GLN A 58 14.79 -0.72 -7.58
C GLN A 58 13.93 0.00 -6.56
N VAL A 59 13.19 -0.78 -5.76
CA VAL A 59 12.52 -0.31 -4.54
C VAL A 59 13.23 -0.89 -3.33
N LYS A 60 13.48 -0.07 -2.31
CA LYS A 60 14.18 -0.49 -1.07
C LYS A 60 13.26 -0.55 0.15
N SER A 61 12.05 0.00 0.05
CA SER A 61 11.10 0.07 1.16
C SER A 61 9.68 0.16 0.61
N PHE A 62 8.77 -0.56 1.26
CA PHE A 62 7.32 -0.50 1.02
C PHE A 62 6.59 0.22 2.16
N SER A 63 7.33 0.85 3.07
CA SER A 63 6.74 1.51 4.23
C SER A 63 5.87 2.69 3.81
N SER A 64 4.71 2.83 4.42
CA SER A 64 3.91 4.04 4.44
C SER A 64 4.68 5.14 5.18
N ILE A 65 4.94 6.26 4.52
CA ILE A 65 5.76 7.36 5.04
C ILE A 65 5.06 8.71 4.91
N TYR A 66 5.47 9.63 5.77
CA TYR A 66 5.27 11.07 5.63
C TYR A 66 6.60 11.71 5.21
N LEU A 67 6.55 12.56 4.18
CA LEU A 67 7.69 13.37 3.75
C LEU A 67 7.47 14.81 4.21
N GLU A 68 8.29 15.25 5.15
CA GLU A 68 8.28 16.63 5.63
C GLU A 68 9.10 17.51 4.69
N ASN A 69 8.46 18.51 4.07
CA ASN A 69 9.16 19.48 3.25
C ASN A 69 9.83 20.55 4.15
N GLN A 70 11.16 20.58 4.17
CA GLN A 70 11.95 21.59 4.90
C GLN A 70 12.41 22.76 4.01
N GLY A 71 11.87 22.86 2.79
CA GLY A 71 12.16 23.90 1.81
C GLY A 71 13.06 23.40 0.69
N ASP A 72 14.29 23.03 1.01
CA ASP A 72 15.31 22.52 0.06
C ASP A 72 15.40 20.99 0.05
N ALA A 73 14.89 20.32 1.08
CA ALA A 73 14.93 18.88 1.22
C ALA A 73 13.62 18.31 1.77
N PHE A 74 13.42 17.01 1.54
CA PHE A 74 12.38 16.23 2.20
C PHE A 74 12.99 15.33 3.27
N VAL A 75 12.46 15.40 4.49
CA VAL A 75 12.80 14.49 5.58
C VAL A 75 11.78 13.37 5.62
N LYS A 76 12.27 12.13 5.53
CA LYS A 76 11.44 10.93 5.60
C LYS A 76 11.09 10.61 7.07
N HIS A 77 9.81 10.41 7.33
CA HIS A 77 9.27 9.90 8.58
C HIS A 77 8.42 8.66 8.31
N ASP A 78 8.77 7.53 8.93
CA ASP A 78 7.92 6.34 8.87
C ASP A 78 6.64 6.56 9.69
N LEU A 79 5.48 6.18 9.13
CA LEU A 79 4.23 6.16 9.89
C LEU A 79 4.23 5.01 10.90
N PRO A 80 3.42 5.09 11.97
CA PRO A 80 3.31 4.03 12.99
C PRO A 80 3.04 2.64 12.38
N ILE A 81 3.38 1.58 13.11
CA ILE A 81 3.28 0.20 12.63
C ILE A 81 1.86 -0.16 12.19
N GLU A 82 0.84 0.42 12.82
CA GLU A 82 -0.56 0.24 12.50
C GLU A 82 -0.91 0.73 11.08
N ALA A 83 -0.20 1.74 10.58
CA ALA A 83 -0.34 2.25 9.21
C ALA A 83 0.42 1.40 8.17
N GLN A 84 1.15 0.37 8.61
CA GLN A 84 1.91 -0.56 7.75
C GLN A 84 1.17 -1.89 7.55
N ILE A 85 0.06 -2.13 8.25
CA ILE A 85 -0.66 -3.40 8.28
C ILE A 85 -1.27 -3.78 6.92
N SER A 86 -1.58 -2.79 6.08
CA SER A 86 -2.21 -2.98 4.78
C SER A 86 -1.88 -1.80 3.86
N SER A 87 -2.28 -1.88 2.59
CA SER A 87 -2.10 -0.80 1.63
C SER A 87 -2.96 0.41 2.00
N ILE A 88 -2.37 1.60 1.94
CA ILE A 88 -3.09 2.87 2.04
C ILE A 88 -3.43 3.35 0.63
N ASN A 89 -4.72 3.48 0.33
CA ASN A 89 -5.18 3.96 -0.97
C ASN A 89 -5.57 5.44 -0.92
N LYS A 90 -6.04 5.93 0.24
CA LYS A 90 -6.41 7.33 0.43
C LYS A 90 -6.04 7.85 1.81
N ILE A 91 -5.62 9.10 1.81
CA ILE A 91 -5.27 9.90 2.99
C ILE A 91 -6.15 11.15 2.99
N VAL A 92 -6.75 11.48 4.13
CA VAL A 92 -7.48 12.73 4.35
C VAL A 92 -6.97 13.38 5.62
N VAL A 93 -6.52 14.63 5.50
CA VAL A 93 -5.95 15.42 6.58
C VAL A 93 -6.99 16.43 7.07
N ASP A 94 -7.19 16.49 8.38
CA ASP A 94 -8.03 17.50 9.05
C ASP A 94 -7.67 17.58 10.53
N ASP A 95 -8.17 18.58 11.23
CA ASP A 95 -8.20 18.60 12.69
C ASP A 95 -9.47 17.86 13.17
N TYR A 96 -9.32 16.63 13.67
CA TYR A 96 -10.45 15.76 14.06
C TYR A 96 -10.81 15.86 15.53
N ASP A 97 -9.92 16.36 16.38
CA ASP A 97 -10.12 16.47 17.83
C ASP A 97 -10.15 17.92 18.36
N ASN A 98 -10.06 18.92 17.48
CA ASN A 98 -10.00 20.36 17.76
C ASN A 98 -8.79 20.80 18.60
N ASP A 99 -7.68 20.07 18.54
CA ASP A 99 -6.45 20.46 19.24
C ASP A 99 -5.55 21.41 18.44
N THR A 100 -6.00 21.84 17.25
CA THR A 100 -5.30 22.68 16.25
C THR A 100 -4.14 22.00 15.52
N ASN A 101 -3.80 20.76 15.85
CA ASN A 101 -2.85 19.96 15.11
C ASN A 101 -3.58 19.21 13.98
N LEU A 102 -2.87 19.00 12.88
CA LEU A 102 -3.41 18.21 11.78
C LEU A 102 -3.30 16.72 12.10
N ASP A 103 -4.43 16.05 12.01
CA ASP A 103 -4.57 14.61 12.08
C ASP A 103 -4.74 14.02 10.69
N VAL A 104 -4.56 12.70 10.60
CA VAL A 104 -4.61 11.97 9.32
C VAL A 104 -5.52 10.77 9.45
N VAL A 105 -6.54 10.69 8.60
CA VAL A 105 -7.31 9.46 8.40
C VAL A 105 -6.81 8.76 7.15
N VAL A 106 -6.43 7.49 7.31
CA VAL A 106 -6.00 6.63 6.21
C VAL A 106 -6.96 5.47 6.03
N VAL A 107 -7.23 5.11 4.78
CA VAL A 107 -8.05 3.96 4.39
C VAL A 107 -7.41 3.24 3.21
N GLY A 108 -7.76 1.97 3.03
CA GLY A 108 -7.27 1.22 1.88
C GLY A 108 -7.72 -0.23 1.89
N ASN A 109 -6.74 -1.15 1.83
CA ASN A 109 -6.84 -2.54 1.39
C ASN A 109 -6.67 -2.74 -0.12
N LEU A 110 -6.24 -3.96 -0.47
CA LEU A 110 -6.12 -4.46 -1.83
C LEU A 110 -6.56 -5.93 -1.84
N TYR A 111 -7.82 -6.15 -2.24
CA TYR A 111 -8.40 -7.49 -2.32
C TYR A 111 -8.09 -8.18 -3.66
N SER A 112 -7.86 -7.38 -4.70
CA SER A 112 -7.40 -7.86 -6.00
C SER A 112 -5.90 -8.12 -5.95
N SER A 113 -5.51 -9.26 -5.41
CA SER A 113 -4.14 -9.78 -5.42
C SER A 113 -4.01 -10.92 -6.43
N GLU A 114 -2.79 -11.18 -6.92
CA GLU A 114 -2.52 -12.41 -7.66
C GLU A 114 -2.68 -13.65 -6.76
N VAL A 115 -2.81 -14.83 -7.37
CA VAL A 115 -3.01 -16.09 -6.63
C VAL A 115 -1.87 -16.36 -5.65
N GLU A 116 -0.65 -15.99 -6.05
CA GLU A 116 0.57 -16.18 -5.26
C GLU A 116 0.83 -15.04 -4.26
N THR A 117 0.08 -13.93 -4.34
CA THR A 117 0.25 -12.76 -3.48
C THR A 117 -0.91 -12.70 -2.47
N PRO A 118 -0.64 -12.70 -1.15
CA PRO A 118 -1.68 -12.50 -0.16
C PRO A 118 -2.39 -11.15 -0.35
N ARG A 119 -3.68 -11.10 0.03
CA ARG A 119 -4.43 -9.86 0.05
C ARG A 119 -3.90 -8.94 1.16
N ASN A 120 -3.91 -7.64 0.88
CA ASN A 120 -3.77 -6.64 1.93
C ASN A 120 -5.19 -6.34 2.43
N ASP A 121 -5.71 -7.11 3.38
CA ASP A 121 -7.13 -7.03 3.77
C ASP A 121 -7.39 -6.72 5.25
N ALA A 122 -6.34 -6.40 5.98
CA ALA A 122 -6.40 -6.18 7.43
C ALA A 122 -6.71 -4.72 7.84
N SER A 123 -6.82 -3.76 6.91
CA SER A 123 -7.19 -2.38 7.25
C SER A 123 -8.67 -2.26 7.60
N ASN A 124 -8.96 -1.55 8.68
CA ASN A 124 -10.30 -1.10 9.05
C ASN A 124 -10.42 0.43 9.01
N GLY A 125 -9.50 1.10 8.30
CA GLY A 125 -9.25 2.53 8.46
C GLY A 125 -8.48 2.83 9.75
N LEU A 126 -7.72 3.93 9.74
CA LEU A 126 -6.91 4.32 10.88
C LEU A 126 -6.87 5.85 11.02
N LEU A 127 -7.10 6.34 12.24
CA LEU A 127 -6.87 7.72 12.62
C LEU A 127 -5.48 7.83 13.24
N LEU A 128 -4.67 8.73 12.69
CA LEU A 128 -3.34 9.08 13.15
C LEU A 128 -3.40 10.50 13.72
N LYS A 129 -3.23 10.63 15.03
CA LYS A 129 -3.24 11.92 15.71
C LYS A 129 -1.91 12.64 15.57
N GLY A 130 -1.95 13.88 15.07
CA GLY A 130 -0.77 14.73 14.97
C GLY A 130 -0.42 15.36 16.30
N ASN A 131 0.87 15.57 16.57
CA ASN A 131 1.32 16.28 17.77
C ASN A 131 1.78 17.73 17.49
N GLY A 132 1.51 18.24 16.28
CA GLY A 132 1.98 19.56 15.80
C GLY A 132 3.48 19.66 15.54
N LYS A 133 4.26 18.61 15.80
CA LYS A 133 5.72 18.55 15.65
C LYS A 133 6.15 17.50 14.63
N GLY A 134 5.27 17.18 13.67
CA GLY A 134 5.52 16.23 12.60
C GLY A 134 5.53 14.76 13.01
N ARG A 135 5.00 14.40 14.19
CA ARG A 135 4.81 13.00 14.58
C ARG A 135 3.33 12.64 14.70
N PHE A 136 3.06 11.38 14.37
CA PHE A 136 1.72 10.80 14.38
C PHE A 136 1.64 9.62 15.33
N THR A 137 0.53 9.51 16.05
CA THR A 137 0.22 8.37 16.92
C THR A 137 -1.07 7.70 16.44
N ALA A 138 -1.03 6.38 16.25
CA ALA A 138 -2.22 5.60 15.91
C ALA A 138 -3.26 5.64 17.05
N THR A 139 -4.50 5.95 16.69
CA THR A 139 -5.65 5.90 17.62
C THR A 139 -6.47 4.65 17.34
N ARG A 140 -6.78 3.89 18.39
CA ARG A 140 -7.52 2.63 18.26
C ARG A 140 -8.93 2.89 17.75
N THR A 141 -9.47 1.97 16.95
CA THR A 141 -10.85 2.05 16.41
C THR A 141 -11.91 2.28 17.49
N LEU A 142 -11.77 1.65 18.65
CA LEU A 142 -12.70 1.81 19.78
C LEU A 142 -12.67 3.23 20.39
N GLU A 143 -11.55 3.93 20.27
CA GLU A 143 -11.38 5.30 20.79
C GLU A 143 -11.79 6.34 19.74
N SER A 144 -11.38 6.15 18.48
CA SER A 144 -11.70 7.09 17.40
C SER A 144 -13.13 6.95 16.88
N GLY A 145 -13.76 5.79 17.05
CA GLY A 145 -15.02 5.45 16.40
C GLY A 145 -14.92 5.25 14.88
N LEU A 146 -13.70 5.30 14.31
CA LEU A 146 -13.48 5.12 12.88
C LEU A 146 -13.49 3.63 12.53
N TYR A 147 -14.48 3.23 11.74
CA TYR A 147 -14.58 1.87 11.21
C TYR A 147 -14.92 1.87 9.71
N ALA A 148 -13.92 1.55 8.90
CA ALA A 148 -13.94 1.54 7.44
C ALA A 148 -13.34 0.22 6.90
N PRO A 149 -13.97 -0.94 7.16
CA PRO A 149 -13.53 -2.22 6.62
C PRO A 149 -13.82 -2.33 5.12
N GLY A 150 -13.28 -3.38 4.48
CA GLY A 150 -13.52 -3.66 3.06
C GLY A 150 -12.43 -3.10 2.16
N ASP A 151 -12.61 -3.23 0.84
CA ASP A 151 -11.67 -2.76 -0.17
C ASP A 151 -11.91 -1.28 -0.50
N VAL A 152 -11.50 -0.38 0.40
CA VAL A 152 -11.75 1.08 0.27
C VAL A 152 -10.79 1.67 -0.78
N LYS A 153 -11.35 2.24 -1.85
CA LYS A 153 -10.56 2.79 -2.97
C LYS A 153 -10.36 4.29 -2.90
N ASP A 154 -11.35 5.02 -2.38
CA ASP A 154 -11.24 6.46 -2.20
C ASP A 154 -12.07 6.94 -1.01
N MET A 155 -11.72 8.10 -0.50
CA MET A 155 -12.38 8.78 0.61
C MET A 155 -12.26 10.29 0.43
N ALA A 156 -13.35 11.00 0.71
CA ALA A 156 -13.40 12.46 0.67
C ALA A 156 -14.18 13.02 1.85
N LYS A 157 -13.91 14.27 2.19
CA LYS A 157 -14.74 15.04 3.13
C LYS A 157 -15.90 15.67 2.39
N ILE A 158 -17.09 15.56 2.96
CA ILE A 158 -18.29 16.26 2.47
C ILE A 158 -19.07 16.84 3.63
N LYS A 159 -19.92 17.84 3.34
CA LYS A 159 -20.91 18.35 4.29
C LYS A 159 -22.29 17.85 3.91
N VAL A 160 -22.96 17.20 4.84
CA VAL A 160 -24.36 16.77 4.70
C VAL A 160 -25.17 17.47 5.77
N ARG A 161 -26.12 18.33 5.36
CA ARG A 161 -26.97 19.12 6.28
C ARG A 161 -26.15 19.90 7.32
N GLY A 162 -25.04 20.51 6.89
CA GLY A 162 -24.15 21.30 7.75
C GLY A 162 -23.17 20.52 8.61
N LYS A 163 -23.23 19.17 8.63
CA LYS A 163 -22.31 18.32 9.39
C LYS A 163 -21.23 17.71 8.51
N ASP A 164 -20.01 17.66 9.03
CA ASP A 164 -18.88 17.03 8.34
C ASP A 164 -19.01 15.51 8.33
N HIS A 165 -18.71 14.92 7.18
CA HIS A 165 -18.70 13.48 6.96
C HIS A 165 -17.49 13.09 6.12
N LEU A 166 -17.05 11.86 6.30
CA LEU A 166 -16.22 11.14 5.35
C LEU A 166 -17.13 10.28 4.48
N ILE A 167 -17.06 10.45 3.16
CA ILE A 167 -17.68 9.56 2.18
C ILE A 167 -16.60 8.62 1.64
N LEU A 168 -16.86 7.33 1.68
CA LEU A 168 -15.92 6.28 1.28
C LEU A 168 -16.51 5.50 0.10
N SER A 169 -15.70 5.30 -0.93
CA SER A 169 -16.01 4.40 -2.03
C SER A 169 -15.27 3.08 -1.83
N LYS A 170 -16.02 1.98 -1.96
CA LYS A 170 -15.52 0.62 -1.76
C LYS A 170 -15.69 -0.17 -3.04
N ASN A 171 -14.69 -0.95 -3.40
CA ASN A 171 -14.80 -1.85 -4.53
C ASN A 171 -15.80 -2.96 -4.19
N SER A 172 -16.79 -3.16 -5.07
CA SER A 172 -17.85 -4.18 -4.93
C SER A 172 -18.66 -4.13 -3.63
N ASP A 173 -18.81 -2.95 -3.02
CA ASP A 173 -19.60 -2.73 -1.82
C ASP A 173 -20.28 -1.35 -1.86
N TYR A 174 -21.18 -1.07 -0.93
CA TYR A 174 -21.88 0.21 -0.83
C TYR A 174 -20.94 1.35 -0.47
N VAL A 175 -21.29 2.55 -0.93
CA VAL A 175 -20.71 3.79 -0.43
C VAL A 175 -21.04 3.91 1.06
N GLN A 176 -20.02 4.20 1.88
CA GLN A 176 -20.17 4.38 3.33
C GLN A 176 -20.03 5.86 3.68
N LEU A 177 -20.89 6.35 4.57
CA LEU A 177 -20.78 7.66 5.19
C LEU A 177 -20.44 7.52 6.68
N ILE A 178 -19.42 8.25 7.12
CA ILE A 178 -19.03 8.32 8.54
C ILE A 178 -19.14 9.79 8.95
N GLN A 179 -20.07 10.11 9.87
CA GLN A 179 -20.18 11.47 10.40
C GLN A 179 -18.98 11.77 11.30
N VAL A 180 -18.35 12.92 11.08
CA VAL A 180 -17.26 13.39 11.93
C VAL A 180 -17.86 14.16 13.11
N ASN A 181 -17.76 13.57 14.30
CA ASN A 181 -18.13 14.24 15.55
C ASN A 181 -16.86 14.84 16.13
N LYS A 182 -16.66 16.14 15.97
CA LYS A 182 -15.54 16.81 16.61
C LYS A 182 -15.80 16.85 18.12
N SER A 183 -14.93 16.21 18.91
CA SER A 183 -14.98 16.27 20.36
C SER A 183 -14.75 17.72 20.81
N LYS A 184 -15.52 18.19 21.80
CA LYS A 184 -15.29 19.47 22.47
C LYS A 184 -14.27 19.33 23.58
#